data_AF-A0A6B3E6C0-F1
#
_entry.id   AF-A0A6B3E6C0-F1
#
_cell.length_a   1.000
_cell.length_b   1.000
_cell.length_c   1.000
_cell.angle_alpha   90.00
_cell.angle_beta   90.00
_cell.angle_gamma   90.00
#
_symmetry.space_group_name_H-M   'P 1'
#
loop_
_entity.id
_entity.type
_entity.pdbx_description
1 polymer ?
#
loop_
_entity_poly.entity_id
_entity_poly.type
_entity_poly.pdbx_seq_one_letter_code
_entity_poly.pdbx_strand_id
1 'polypeptide(L)' 'MRPTPGDDHPGEARRAAVLGSPVAHSLSPQLHLAAYRALGLRGWTYERIE' A
#
# COMPACT_ATOMS: atom_id res chain seq x y z
N MET A 1 -30.57 -14.03 10.70
CA MET A 1 -29.40 -13.17 10.95
C MET A 1 -28.70 -12.98 9.61
N ARG A 2 -28.78 -11.78 9.03
CA ARG A 2 -28.17 -11.50 7.72
C ARG A 2 -26.67 -11.32 7.93
N PRO A 3 -25.78 -11.91 7.11
CA PRO A 3 -24.37 -11.58 7.17
C PRO A 3 -24.22 -10.07 6.93
N THR A 4 -23.51 -9.39 7.82
CA THR A 4 -23.10 -8.00 7.61
C THR A 4 -22.20 -7.94 6.37
N PRO A 5 -22.43 -7.03 5.42
CA PRO A 5 -21.47 -6.78 4.36
C PRO A 5 -20.27 -6.08 4.99
N GLY A 6 -19.27 -6.86 5.42
CA GLY A 6 -18.07 -6.34 6.06
C GLY A 6 -16.89 -7.32 6.15
N ASP A 7 -17.08 -8.61 5.86
CA ASP A 7 -16.09 -9.66 6.18
C ASP A 7 -15.63 -10.52 4.97
N ASP A 8 -15.60 -9.95 3.76
CA ASP A 8 -14.84 -10.52 2.64
C ASP A 8 -14.35 -9.41 1.70
N HIS A 9 -13.03 -9.13 1.66
CA HIS A 9 -12.32 -8.67 0.45
C HIS A 9 -10.82 -9.00 0.54
N PRO A 10 -10.40 -10.22 0.15
CA PRO A 10 -9.01 -10.48 -0.22
C PRO A 10 -8.67 -9.66 -1.48
N GLY A 11 -8.27 -8.38 -1.32
CA GLY A 11 -7.77 -7.58 -2.44
C GLY A 11 -8.15 -6.10 -2.49
N GLU A 12 -8.70 -5.50 -1.43
CA GLU A 12 -8.98 -4.06 -1.46
C GLU A 12 -7.65 -3.27 -1.60
N ALA A 13 -7.56 -2.46 -2.64
CA ALA A 13 -6.40 -1.64 -2.96
C ALA A 13 -6.02 -0.74 -1.77
N ARG A 14 -4.90 -1.02 -1.09
CA ARG A 14 -4.43 -0.20 0.04
C ARG A 14 -3.41 0.83 -0.39
N ARG A 15 -3.41 1.99 0.26
CA ARG A 15 -2.48 3.08 0.01
C ARG A 15 -1.57 3.28 1.21
N ALA A 16 -0.28 3.45 0.96
CA ALA A 16 0.72 3.82 1.95
C ALA A 16 1.54 5.02 1.44
N ALA A 17 2.20 5.74 2.35
CA ALA A 17 3.07 6.83 1.97
C ALA A 17 4.23 6.97 2.97
N VAL A 18 5.34 7.55 2.49
CA VAL A 18 6.42 8.05 3.34
C VAL A 18 6.30 9.57 3.45
N LEU A 19 6.40 10.07 4.69
CA LEU A 19 6.34 11.49 5.05
C LEU A 19 7.73 11.94 5.50
N GLY A 20 8.24 13.05 4.97
CA GLY A 20 9.48 13.64 5.47
C GLY A 20 9.98 14.78 4.61
N SER A 21 10.99 15.50 5.08
CA SER A 21 11.58 16.62 4.35
C SER A 21 13.10 16.62 4.59
N PRO A 22 13.94 16.32 3.58
CA PRO A 22 13.60 15.93 2.20
C PRO A 22 13.17 14.44 2.08
N VAL A 23 11.99 14.18 1.50
CA VAL A 23 11.48 12.80 1.31
C VAL A 23 12.25 12.01 0.24
N ALA A 24 12.97 12.71 -0.64
CA ALA A 24 13.59 12.17 -1.84
C ALA A 24 14.61 11.05 -1.58
N HIS A 25 15.27 11.04 -0.42
CA HIS A 25 16.29 10.04 -0.07
C HIS A 25 15.70 8.72 0.44
N SER A 26 14.38 8.64 0.66
CA SER A 26 13.77 7.42 1.16
C SER A 26 13.70 6.33 0.09
N LEU A 27 14.32 5.18 0.38
CA LEU A 27 14.21 3.94 -0.41
C LEU A 27 12.91 3.18 -0.14
N SER A 28 12.14 3.60 0.88
CA SER A 28 10.89 2.96 1.29
C SER A 28 9.92 2.70 0.13
N PRO A 29 9.65 3.67 -0.78
CA PRO A 29 8.74 3.42 -1.91
C PRO A 29 9.20 2.30 -2.83
N GLN A 30 10.50 2.18 -3.09
CA GLN A 30 11.03 1.16 -4.00
C GLN A 30 10.89 -0.24 -3.38
N LEU A 31 11.24 -0.36 -2.09
CA LEU A 31 11.16 -1.62 -1.35
C LEU A 31 9.71 -2.10 -1.22
N HIS A 32 8.77 -1.21 -0.86
CA HIS A 32 7.37 -1.58 -0.71
C HIS A 32 6.72 -1.95 -2.04
N LEU A 33 6.99 -1.24 -3.13
CA LEU A 33 6.48 -1.60 -4.45
C LEU A 33 7.01 -2.96 -4.93
N ALA A 34 8.28 -3.27 -4.66
CA ALA A 34 8.84 -4.59 -4.97
C ALA A 34 8.15 -5.70 -4.17
N ALA A 35 7.93 -5.49 -2.87
CA ALA A 35 7.20 -6.42 -2.02
C ALA A 35 5.75 -6.61 -2.48
N TYR A 36 5.03 -5.54 -2.85
CA TYR A 36 3.66 -5.64 -3.37
C TYR A 36 3.60 -6.48 -4.65
N ARG A 37 4.57 -6.32 -5.55
CA ARG A 37 4.68 -7.14 -6.76
C ARG A 37 4.93 -8.62 -6.42
N ALA A 38 5.86 -8.90 -5.51
CA ALA A 38 6.20 -10.25 -5.09
C ALA A 38 5.03 -10.97 -4.40
N LEU A 39 4.23 -10.22 -3.64
CA LEU A 39 3.08 -10.73 -2.89
C LEU A 39 1.77 -10.75 -3.71
N GLY A 40 1.79 -10.31 -4.98
CA GLY A 40 0.60 -10.26 -5.83
C GLY A 40 -0.42 -9.17 -5.45
N LEU A 41 -0.01 -8.17 -4.66
CA LEU A 41 -0.85 -7.07 -4.18
C LEU A 41 -1.00 -5.96 -5.23
N ARG A 42 -1.60 -6.30 -6.38
CA ARG A 42 -1.65 -5.44 -7.58
C ARG A 42 -2.46 -4.14 -7.43
N GLY A 43 -3.26 -4.02 -6.38
CA GLY A 43 -4.00 -2.80 -6.05
C GLY A 43 -3.28 -1.86 -5.09
N TRP A 44 -2.12 -2.24 -4.55
CA TRP A 44 -1.49 -1.47 -3.48
C TRP A 44 -0.57 -0.39 -4.04
N THR A 45 -0.70 0.83 -3.49
CA THR A 45 0.06 2.00 -3.92
C THR A 45 0.95 2.54 -2.81
N TYR A 46 2.04 3.19 -3.20
CA TYR A 46 2.99 3.82 -2.27
C TYR A 46 3.40 5.20 -2.80
N GLU A 47 3.25 6.24 -1.98
CA GLU A 47 3.54 7.63 -2.37
C GLU A 47 4.64 8.28 -1.49
N ARG A 48 5.20 9.39 -1.97
CA ARG A 48 6.09 10.26 -1.18
C ARG A 48 5.36 11.58 -0.91
N ILE A 49 5.42 12.06 0.32
CA ILE A 49 4.80 13.31 0.75
C ILE A 49 5.86 14.13 1.50
N GLU A 50 6.00 15.40 1.14
CA GLU A 50 6.91 16.37 1.79
C GLU A 50 6.26 17.07 2.98
#